data_AF-A0A4Y7TEM7-F1
#
_entry.id   AF-A0A4Y7TEM7-F1
#
_cell.length_a   1.000
_cell.length_b   1.000
_cell.length_c   1.000
_cell.angle_alpha   90.00
_cell.angle_beta   90.00
_cell.angle_gamma   90.00
#
_symmetry.space_group_name_H-M   'P 1'
#
loop_
_entity.id
_entity.type
_entity.pdbx_description
1 polymer ?
#
loop_
_entity_poly.entity_id
_entity_poly.type
_entity_poly.pdbx_seq_one_letter_code
_entity_poly.pdbx_strand_id
1 'polypeptide(L)'
;GNLKGASSDRRWQKLLRDFVMYESAGPAAGNLSTTKRPKAISDWIQSKKKAVIPSLPASYPDQWAAWWDALQPKWRAGADGPLSKIVGEDAEWSSLHKGGKSGFYTIVVSLGWLVHTFPIAARVWELVEDVAWVLSKL
;
A
#
# COMPACT_ATOMS: atom_id res chain seq x y z
N GLY A 1 11.43 3.16 10.04
CA GLY A 1 12.33 3.41 8.90
C GLY A 1 11.97 4.74 8.30
N ASN A 2 12.95 5.52 7.86
CA ASN A 2 12.67 6.82 7.22
C ASN A 2 12.06 6.58 5.84
N LEU A 3 10.73 6.64 5.72
CA LEU A 3 9.99 6.45 4.47
C LEU A 3 10.45 7.41 3.35
N LYS A 4 10.92 8.62 3.72
CA LYS A 4 11.47 9.58 2.76
C LYS A 4 12.74 9.08 2.09
N GLY A 5 13.48 8.18 2.73
CA GLY A 5 14.72 7.60 2.21
C GLY A 5 14.53 6.43 1.26
N ALA A 6 13.29 5.97 1.00
CA ALA A 6 13.05 4.84 0.10
C ALA A 6 13.34 5.19 -1.37
N SER A 7 13.00 6.40 -1.82
CA SER A 7 13.35 6.92 -3.16
C SER A 7 13.16 8.44 -3.26
N SER A 8 13.90 9.12 -4.14
CA SER A 8 13.69 10.52 -4.51
C SER A 8 12.72 10.73 -5.68
N ASP A 9 12.17 9.64 -6.25
CA ASP A 9 11.22 9.71 -7.37
C ASP A 9 9.97 10.52 -6.99
N ARG A 10 9.51 11.38 -7.91
CA ARG A 10 8.38 12.29 -7.69
C ARG A 10 7.08 11.56 -7.35
N ARG A 11 6.85 10.36 -7.90
CA ARG A 11 5.68 9.52 -7.64
C ARG A 11 5.65 9.07 -6.19
N TRP A 12 6.80 8.60 -5.69
CA TRP A 12 6.96 8.21 -4.28
C TRP A 12 6.79 9.42 -3.35
N GLN A 13 7.41 10.55 -3.67
CA GLN A 13 7.28 11.77 -2.86
C GLN A 13 5.85 12.29 -2.82
N LYS A 14 5.08 12.14 -3.92
CA LYS A 14 3.64 12.46 -3.94
C LYS A 14 2.87 11.53 -3.00
N LEU A 15 3.07 10.21 -3.10
CA LEU A 15 2.43 9.24 -2.23
C LEU A 15 2.67 9.56 -0.75
N LEU A 16 3.90 9.92 -0.37
CA LEU A 16 4.20 10.28 1.02
C LEU A 16 3.46 11.53 1.50
N ARG A 17 3.28 12.54 0.62
CA ARG A 17 2.48 13.72 0.96
C ARG A 17 1.03 13.36 1.16
N ASP A 18 0.45 12.57 0.25
CA ASP A 18 -0.94 12.12 0.33
C ASP A 18 -1.18 11.27 1.58
N PHE A 19 -0.23 10.41 1.93
CA PHE A 19 -0.28 9.60 3.14
C PHE A 19 -0.24 10.45 4.42
N VAL A 20 0.61 11.48 4.48
CA VAL A 20 0.66 12.39 5.63
C VAL A 20 -0.66 13.15 5.80
N MET A 21 -1.28 13.60 4.70
CA MET A 21 -2.59 14.25 4.74
C MET A 21 -3.67 13.28 5.25
N TYR A 22 -3.67 12.05 4.75
CA TYR A 22 -4.58 10.99 5.21
C TYR A 22 -4.44 10.73 6.72
N GLU A 23 -3.22 10.52 7.24
CA GLU A 23 -3.02 10.28 8.68
C GLU A 23 -3.41 11.49 9.53
N SER A 24 -3.18 12.71 9.03
CA SER A 24 -3.55 13.95 9.73
C SER A 24 -5.08 14.14 9.83
N ALA A 25 -5.85 13.54 8.93
CA ALA A 25 -7.31 13.54 8.98
C ALA A 25 -7.89 12.62 10.07
N GLY A 26 -7.05 11.81 10.73
CA GLY A 26 -7.47 10.96 11.85
C GLY A 26 -8.39 9.78 11.46
N PRO A 27 -8.01 8.96 10.46
CA PRO A 27 -8.83 7.84 10.00
C PRO A 27 -9.08 6.84 11.14
N ALA A 28 -10.29 6.27 11.16
CA ALA A 28 -10.69 5.33 12.20
C ALA A 28 -9.71 4.16 12.30
N ALA A 29 -9.28 3.84 13.52
CA ALA A 29 -8.36 2.74 13.75
C ALA A 29 -8.96 1.41 13.28
N GLY A 30 -8.17 0.59 12.61
CA GLY A 30 -8.59 -0.75 12.25
C GLY A 30 -7.51 -1.56 11.55
N ASN A 31 -7.86 -2.81 11.23
CA ASN A 31 -6.94 -3.74 10.61
C ASN A 31 -7.34 -3.96 9.15
N LEU A 32 -6.37 -3.87 8.24
CA LEU A 32 -6.52 -4.37 6.88
C LEU A 32 -6.66 -5.89 6.89
N SER A 33 -7.38 -6.42 5.89
CA SER A 33 -7.45 -7.87 5.70
C SER A 33 -6.05 -8.49 5.53
N THR A 34 -5.89 -9.70 6.06
CA THR A 34 -4.67 -10.51 5.92
C THR A 34 -4.71 -11.41 4.69
N THR A 35 -5.83 -11.46 3.96
CA THR A 35 -5.99 -12.26 2.73
C THR A 35 -4.86 -11.94 1.75
N LYS A 36 -4.12 -12.96 1.29
CA LYS A 36 -2.97 -12.85 0.38
C LYS A 36 -1.80 -12.00 0.88
N ARG A 37 -1.78 -11.54 2.13
CA ARG A 37 -0.69 -10.73 2.69
C ARG A 37 0.65 -11.49 2.60
N PRO A 38 1.69 -10.91 1.95
CA PRO A 38 3.01 -11.52 1.91
C PRO A 38 3.56 -11.82 3.30
N LYS A 39 4.15 -13.01 3.47
CA LYS A 39 4.74 -13.46 4.75
C LYS A 39 5.73 -12.45 5.33
N ALA A 40 6.56 -11.81 4.49
CA ALA A 40 7.52 -10.80 4.92
C ALA A 40 6.87 -9.63 5.68
N ILE A 41 5.63 -9.25 5.33
CA ILE A 41 4.90 -8.19 6.02
C ILE A 41 4.41 -8.70 7.39
N SER A 42 3.84 -9.90 7.46
CA SER A 42 3.41 -10.51 8.71
C SER A 42 4.58 -10.66 9.69
N ASP A 43 5.72 -11.16 9.22
CA ASP A 43 6.93 -11.32 10.01
C ASP A 43 7.47 -9.96 10.48
N TRP A 44 7.45 -8.93 9.62
CA TRP A 44 7.85 -7.58 10.00
C TRP A 44 6.91 -6.96 11.03
N ILE A 45 5.59 -7.15 10.93
CA ILE A 45 4.61 -6.68 11.93
C ILE A 45 4.91 -7.28 13.31
N GLN A 46 5.32 -8.54 13.38
CA GLN A 46 5.67 -9.22 14.64
C GLN A 46 7.09 -8.89 15.12
N SER A 47 7.98 -8.52 14.20
CA SER A 47 9.39 -8.22 14.52
C SER A 47 9.56 -6.95 15.34
N LYS A 48 10.56 -6.96 16.24
CA LYS A 48 11.04 -5.75 16.95
C LYS A 48 11.97 -4.88 16.07
N LYS A 49 12.48 -5.41 14.95
CA LYS A 49 13.44 -4.73 14.06
C LYS A 49 12.73 -3.89 12.98
N LYS A 50 11.96 -2.88 13.39
CA LYS A 50 11.13 -2.06 12.46
C LYS A 50 11.92 -1.19 11.47
N ALA A 51 13.22 -1.00 11.70
CA ALA A 51 14.09 -0.20 10.85
C ALA A 51 14.72 -0.99 9.69
N VAL A 52 14.67 -2.32 9.73
CA VAL A 52 15.34 -3.19 8.76
C VAL A 52 14.37 -3.57 7.65
N ILE A 53 14.79 -3.35 6.40
CA ILE A 53 14.07 -3.86 5.23
C ILE A 53 14.33 -5.37 5.15
N PRO A 54 13.29 -6.22 5.07
CA PRO A 54 13.48 -7.66 4.96
C PRO A 54 14.13 -8.05 3.63
N SER A 55 14.77 -9.22 3.57
CA SER A 55 15.19 -9.82 2.30
C SER A 55 13.95 -10.26 1.53
N LEU A 56 13.76 -9.73 0.32
CA LEU A 56 12.56 -9.95 -0.49
C LEU A 56 12.86 -10.87 -1.68
N PRO A 57 12.02 -11.89 -1.95
CA PRO A 57 12.17 -12.71 -3.15
C PRO A 57 11.82 -11.92 -4.42
N ALA A 58 12.29 -12.37 -5.57
CA ALA A 58 11.97 -11.73 -6.87
C ALA A 58 10.46 -11.70 -7.17
N SER A 59 9.68 -12.63 -6.62
CA SER A 59 8.21 -12.67 -6.75
C SER A 59 7.46 -11.75 -5.80
N TYR A 60 8.16 -10.99 -4.94
CA TYR A 60 7.53 -10.11 -3.96
C TYR A 60 6.65 -9.00 -4.58
N PRO A 61 7.02 -8.34 -5.70
CA PRO A 61 6.14 -7.38 -6.38
C PRO A 61 4.77 -7.97 -6.72
N ASP A 62 4.72 -9.19 -7.24
CA ASP A 62 3.47 -9.86 -7.61
C ASP A 62 2.66 -10.29 -6.40
N GLN A 63 3.32 -10.80 -5.35
CA GLN A 63 2.66 -11.12 -4.08
C GLN A 63 2.04 -9.87 -3.44
N TRP A 64 2.76 -8.74 -3.49
CA TRP A 64 2.28 -7.48 -2.96
C TRP A 64 1.10 -6.96 -3.77
N ALA A 65 1.18 -7.00 -5.11
CA ALA A 65 0.07 -6.64 -5.98
C ALA A 65 -1.18 -7.49 -5.70
N ALA A 66 -1.04 -8.81 -5.59
CA ALA A 66 -2.15 -9.70 -5.28
C ALA A 66 -2.78 -9.43 -3.91
N TRP A 67 -1.99 -9.00 -2.93
CA TRP A 67 -2.51 -8.52 -1.64
C TRP A 67 -3.24 -7.20 -1.77
N TRP A 68 -2.67 -6.23 -2.49
CA TRP A 68 -3.30 -4.95 -2.74
C TRP A 68 -4.65 -5.10 -3.43
N ASP A 69 -4.73 -5.96 -4.44
CA ASP A 69 -5.98 -6.29 -5.14
C ASP A 69 -7.02 -6.90 -4.19
N ALA A 70 -6.60 -7.80 -3.29
CA ALA A 70 -7.50 -8.43 -2.31
C ALA A 70 -8.02 -7.48 -1.22
N LEU A 71 -7.38 -6.31 -1.04
CA LEU A 71 -7.85 -5.27 -0.13
C LEU A 71 -8.88 -4.33 -0.76
N GLN A 72 -8.95 -4.30 -2.09
CA GLN A 72 -9.79 -3.35 -2.79
C GLN A 72 -11.27 -3.59 -2.54
N PRO A 73 -12.08 -2.52 -2.47
CA PRO A 73 -13.52 -2.65 -2.38
C PRO A 73 -14.07 -3.32 -3.65
N LYS A 74 -15.22 -4.00 -3.52
CA LYS A 74 -15.80 -4.82 -4.59
C LYS A 74 -16.06 -4.05 -5.89
N TRP A 75 -16.46 -2.78 -5.80
CA TRP A 75 -16.70 -1.93 -6.98
C TRP A 75 -15.43 -1.66 -7.79
N ARG A 76 -14.25 -1.83 -7.15
CA ARG A 76 -12.94 -1.61 -7.75
C ARG A 76 -12.31 -2.89 -8.28
N ALA A 77 -12.54 -3.99 -7.59
CA ALA A 77 -12.08 -5.33 -7.97
C ALA A 77 -12.94 -5.88 -9.12
N GLY A 78 -12.57 -5.54 -10.36
CA GLY A 78 -13.13 -6.21 -11.55
C GLY A 78 -12.71 -7.68 -11.61
N ALA A 79 -13.51 -8.53 -12.27
CA ALA A 79 -13.30 -9.98 -12.29
C ALA A 79 -11.92 -10.40 -12.83
N ASP A 80 -11.38 -9.71 -13.84
CA ASP A 80 -10.10 -10.07 -14.50
C ASP A 80 -9.36 -8.85 -15.11
N GLY A 81 -9.60 -7.64 -14.61
CA GLY A 81 -9.11 -6.39 -15.20
C GLY A 81 -8.33 -5.48 -14.24
N PRO A 82 -7.71 -4.40 -14.73
CA PRO A 82 -7.07 -3.41 -13.87
C PRO A 82 -8.10 -2.81 -12.89
N LEU A 83 -7.64 -2.45 -11.70
CA LEU A 83 -8.48 -1.85 -10.66
C LEU A 83 -9.21 -0.61 -11.20
N SER A 84 -10.54 -0.60 -11.09
CA SER A 84 -11.34 0.52 -11.59
C SER A 84 -10.92 1.83 -10.92
N LYS A 85 -10.94 2.92 -11.70
CA LYS A 85 -10.77 4.29 -11.20
C LYS A 85 -12.06 5.12 -11.33
N ILE A 86 -13.16 4.48 -11.72
CA ILE A 86 -14.49 5.10 -11.80
C ILE A 86 -15.14 4.93 -10.42
N VAL A 87 -15.30 6.04 -9.71
CA VAL A 87 -15.90 6.08 -8.37
C VAL A 87 -17.38 6.44 -8.54
N GLY A 88 -18.26 5.48 -8.26
CA GLY A 88 -19.71 5.73 -8.22
C GLY A 88 -20.12 6.49 -6.96
N GLU A 89 -21.35 7.02 -6.93
CA GLU A 89 -21.88 7.78 -5.79
C GLU A 89 -21.94 6.91 -4.51
N ASP A 90 -22.26 5.62 -4.65
CA ASP A 90 -22.33 4.65 -3.54
C ASP A 90 -21.02 3.88 -3.28
N ALA A 91 -19.88 4.44 -3.71
CA ALA A 91 -18.58 3.77 -3.60
C ALA A 91 -18.08 3.73 -2.14
N GLU A 92 -18.24 2.57 -1.51
CA GLU A 92 -17.76 2.32 -0.15
C GLU A 92 -16.26 2.01 -0.09
N TRP A 93 -15.54 2.75 0.76
CA TRP A 93 -14.09 2.60 1.00
C TRP A 93 -13.75 1.96 2.34
N SER A 94 -14.76 1.54 3.10
CA SER A 94 -14.61 1.05 4.48
C SER A 94 -13.64 -0.14 4.64
N SER A 95 -13.37 -0.91 3.57
CA SER A 95 -12.35 -1.97 3.56
C SER A 95 -10.91 -1.45 3.63
N LEU A 96 -10.66 -0.26 3.07
CA LEU A 96 -9.35 0.38 2.99
C LEU A 96 -9.18 1.52 3.98
N HIS A 97 -10.25 2.24 4.32
CA HIS A 97 -10.23 3.38 5.23
C HIS A 97 -10.00 2.93 6.69
N LYS A 98 -8.78 2.45 6.95
CA LYS A 98 -8.29 1.91 8.22
C LYS A 98 -7.00 2.64 8.58
N GLY A 99 -7.06 3.41 9.67
CA GLY A 99 -5.92 4.07 10.28
C GLY A 99 -5.11 3.17 11.22
N GLY A 100 -3.99 3.69 11.71
CA GLY A 100 -3.15 3.05 12.72
C GLY A 100 -2.14 2.04 12.16
N LYS A 101 -1.47 1.32 13.07
CA LYS A 101 -0.28 0.49 12.77
C LYS A 101 -0.55 -0.66 11.79
N SER A 102 -1.78 -1.14 11.73
CA SER A 102 -2.23 -2.22 10.82
C SER A 102 -3.04 -1.71 9.62
N GLY A 103 -3.11 -0.38 9.47
CA GLY A 103 -3.80 0.34 8.41
C GLY A 103 -2.87 0.71 7.25
N PHE A 104 -3.13 1.87 6.64
CA PHE A 104 -2.34 2.38 5.51
C PHE A 104 -0.85 2.53 5.80
N TYR A 105 -0.44 2.77 7.06
CA TYR A 105 0.97 2.76 7.41
C TYR A 105 1.70 1.46 6.99
N THR A 106 1.06 0.29 7.14
CA THR A 106 1.64 -0.98 6.71
C THR A 106 1.77 -1.05 5.17
N ILE A 107 0.78 -0.51 4.45
CA ILE A 107 0.81 -0.42 2.98
C ILE A 107 2.01 0.43 2.54
N VAL A 108 2.14 1.64 3.08
CA VAL A 108 3.20 2.57 2.68
C VAL A 108 4.58 2.03 3.05
N VAL A 109 4.78 1.44 4.23
CA VAL A 109 6.07 0.86 4.61
C VAL A 109 6.48 -0.29 3.69
N SER A 110 5.58 -1.23 3.44
CA SER A 110 5.89 -2.40 2.61
C SER A 110 6.08 -2.05 1.13
N LEU A 111 5.35 -1.06 0.63
CA LEU A 111 5.56 -0.47 -0.69
C LEU A 111 6.90 0.27 -0.78
N GLY A 112 7.34 0.90 0.31
CA GLY A 112 8.68 1.48 0.41
C GLY A 112 9.79 0.43 0.24
N TRP A 113 9.57 -0.82 0.68
CA TRP A 113 10.51 -1.92 0.42
C TRP A 113 10.56 -2.28 -1.07
N LEU A 114 9.40 -2.30 -1.76
CA LEU A 114 9.37 -2.54 -3.20
C LEU A 114 10.15 -1.47 -3.97
N VAL A 115 9.88 -0.20 -3.66
CA VAL A 115 10.56 0.94 -4.29
C VAL A 115 12.07 0.90 -4.06
N HIS A 116 12.49 0.52 -2.85
CA HIS A 116 13.91 0.41 -2.52
C HIS A 116 14.59 -0.78 -3.21
N THR A 117 13.95 -1.95 -3.22
CA THR A 117 14.57 -3.21 -3.66
C THR A 117 14.42 -3.46 -5.17
N PHE A 118 13.35 -2.96 -5.79
CA PHE A 118 13.03 -3.18 -7.20
C PHE A 118 12.75 -1.88 -7.96
N PRO A 119 13.63 -0.86 -7.91
CA PRO A 119 13.36 0.48 -8.44
C PRO A 119 13.20 0.54 -9.96
N ILE A 120 13.70 -0.46 -10.70
CA ILE A 120 13.60 -0.53 -12.17
C ILE A 120 12.32 -1.22 -12.66
N ALA A 121 11.57 -1.89 -11.78
CA ALA A 121 10.38 -2.62 -12.17
C ALA A 121 9.21 -1.65 -12.38
N ALA A 122 8.72 -1.53 -13.62
CA ALA A 122 7.58 -0.67 -13.95
C ALA A 122 6.36 -0.95 -13.05
N ARG A 123 6.11 -2.24 -12.77
CA ARG A 123 5.04 -2.70 -11.89
C ARG A 123 5.05 -2.05 -10.50
N VAL A 124 6.23 -1.80 -9.94
CA VAL A 124 6.34 -1.14 -8.62
C VAL A 124 5.80 0.28 -8.67
N TRP A 125 6.08 1.00 -9.75
CA TRP A 125 5.63 2.38 -9.90
C TRP A 125 4.14 2.48 -10.22
N GLU A 126 3.58 1.51 -10.95
CA GLU A 126 2.12 1.39 -11.11
C GLU A 126 1.43 1.24 -9.75
N LEU A 127 1.98 0.40 -8.86
CA LEU A 127 1.46 0.23 -7.51
C LEU A 127 1.58 1.52 -6.69
N VAL A 128 2.69 2.25 -6.80
CA VAL A 128 2.87 3.57 -6.16
C VAL A 128 1.80 4.57 -6.62
N GLU A 129 1.57 4.68 -7.91
CA GLU A 129 0.56 5.58 -8.45
C GLU A 129 -0.85 5.16 -8.04
N ASP A 130 -1.11 3.86 -7.97
CA ASP A 130 -2.40 3.33 -7.56
C ASP A 130 -2.71 3.63 -6.08
N VAL A 131 -1.76 3.39 -5.19
CA VAL A 131 -1.90 3.73 -3.76
C VAL A 131 -2.06 5.24 -3.57
N ALA A 132 -1.29 6.06 -4.29
CA ALA A 132 -1.42 7.51 -4.22
C ALA A 132 -2.81 7.98 -4.71
N TRP A 133 -3.34 7.35 -5.76
CA TRP A 133 -4.70 7.62 -6.22
C TRP A 133 -5.74 7.25 -5.16
N VAL A 134 -5.65 6.08 -4.53
CA VAL A 134 -6.56 5.70 -3.43
C VAL A 134 -6.50 6.69 -2.29
N LEU A 135 -5.30 7.06 -1.83
CA LEU A 135 -5.13 8.04 -0.75
C LEU A 135 -5.78 9.39 -1.07
N SER A 136 -5.82 9.79 -2.36
CA SER A 136 -6.51 11.02 -2.78
C SER A 136 -8.05 10.93 -2.81
N LYS A 137 -8.62 9.74 -2.58
CA LYS A 137 -10.07 9.49 -2.54
C LYS A 137 -10.57 9.23 -1.12
N LEU A 138 -9.67 9.10 -0.16
CA LEU A 138 -9.93 8.88 1.26
C LEU A 138 -9.81 10.17 2.05
#